data_AF-A0A257GUC6-F1
#
_entry.id   AF-A0A257GUC6-F1
#
_cell.length_a   1.000
_cell.length_b   1.000
_cell.length_c   1.000
_cell.angle_alpha   90.00
_cell.angle_beta   90.00
_cell.angle_gamma   90.00
#
_symmetry.space_group_name_H-M   'P 1'
#
loop_
_entity.id
_entity.type
_entity.pdbx_description
1 polymer ?
#
loop_
_entity_poly.entity_id
_entity_poly.type
_entity_poly.pdbx_seq_one_letter_code
_entity_poly.pdbx_strand_id
1 'polypeptide(L)'
;MKPTVVSADVLFEEFRGRLRWEWVAGLGASERRFDEVAVRAARSGADLVGYLNYIHPYRAQILGEREIAYLVNATPEDCARRISRIVTLEPPVLVLAD
;
A
#
# COMPACT_ATOMS: atom_id res chain seq x y z
N MET A 1 20.76 11.55 10.64
CA MET A 1 20.41 11.57 9.20
C MET A 1 18.91 11.39 9.08
N LYS A 2 18.19 12.30 8.42
CA LYS A 2 16.78 12.04 8.08
C LYS A 2 16.77 10.93 7.01
N PRO A 3 15.95 9.87 7.12
CA PRO A 3 15.95 8.81 6.14
C PRO A 3 15.57 9.38 4.78
N THR A 4 16.48 9.26 3.81
CA THR A 4 16.33 9.77 2.44
C THR A 4 15.35 8.92 1.62
N VAL A 5 14.96 7.77 2.14
CA VAL A 5 14.10 6.78 1.49
C VAL A 5 13.27 6.06 2.55
N VAL A 6 11.96 5.94 2.34
CA VAL A 6 11.07 5.12 3.18
C VAL A 6 10.82 3.81 2.45
N SER A 7 11.25 2.68 3.03
CA SER A 7 10.92 1.34 2.54
C SER A 7 9.76 0.72 3.32
N ALA A 8 9.19 -0.35 2.78
CA ALA A 8 8.16 -1.13 3.45
C ALA A 8 8.66 -1.69 4.80
N ASP A 9 9.90 -2.16 4.87
CA ASP A 9 10.51 -2.68 6.10
C ASP A 9 10.65 -1.60 7.19
N VAL A 10 11.21 -0.44 6.83
CA VAL A 10 11.37 0.68 7.78
C VAL A 10 10.01 1.16 8.29
N LEU A 11 9.02 1.24 7.39
CA LEU A 11 7.66 1.61 7.75
C LEU A 11 7.02 0.58 8.70
N PHE A 12 7.24 -0.70 8.42
CA PHE A 12 6.73 -1.79 9.24
C PHE A 12 7.35 -1.78 10.64
N GLU A 13 8.66 -1.75 10.74
CA GLU A 13 9.36 -1.76 12.03
C GLU A 13 9.04 -0.53 12.89
N GLU A 14 8.89 0.65 12.29
CA GLU A 14 8.51 1.88 13.00
C GLU A 14 7.10 1.76 13.62
N PHE A 15 6.15 1.16 12.89
CA PHE A 15 4.74 1.17 13.30
C PHE A 15 4.24 -0.15 13.87
N ARG A 16 4.98 -1.25 13.81
CA ARG A 16 4.55 -2.58 14.28
C ARG A 16 4.08 -2.56 15.73
N GLY A 17 4.81 -1.88 16.63
CA GLY A 17 4.46 -1.86 18.04
C GLY A 17 3.23 -1.01 18.33
N ARG A 18 3.15 0.17 17.71
CA ARG A 18 2.09 1.15 17.98
C ARG A 18 0.78 0.79 17.30
N LEU A 19 0.84 0.31 16.06
CA LEU A 19 -0.33 -0.05 15.26
C LEU A 19 -0.63 -1.55 15.29
N ARG A 20 0.19 -2.35 15.99
CA ARG A 20 0.09 -3.82 16.05
C ARG A 20 0.06 -4.46 14.67
N TRP A 21 0.91 -3.97 13.77
CA TRP A 21 0.99 -4.51 12.42
C TRP A 21 1.58 -5.91 12.41
N GLU A 22 1.02 -6.75 11.54
CA GLU A 22 1.50 -8.09 11.24
C GLU A 22 1.83 -8.18 9.75
N TRP A 23 2.99 -8.75 9.44
CA TRP A 23 3.40 -8.95 8.07
C TRP A 23 2.76 -10.23 7.53
N VAL A 24 1.71 -10.09 6.72
CA VAL A 24 0.92 -11.24 6.25
C VAL A 24 1.43 -11.88 4.94
N ALA A 25 2.09 -11.11 4.06
CA ALA A 25 2.53 -11.59 2.75
C ALA A 25 3.61 -10.70 2.13
N GLY A 26 4.38 -11.21 1.16
CA GLY A 26 5.34 -10.39 0.40
C GLY A 26 6.68 -10.13 1.09
N LEU A 27 7.10 -11.02 2.00
CA LEU A 27 8.37 -10.91 2.75
C LEU A 27 9.61 -10.70 1.86
N GLY A 28 9.61 -11.27 0.64
CA GLY A 28 10.69 -11.08 -0.34
C GLY A 28 10.73 -9.70 -1.02
N ALA A 29 9.77 -8.82 -0.73
CA ALA A 29 9.67 -7.47 -1.31
C ALA A 29 9.78 -6.37 -0.24
N SER A 30 10.33 -6.67 0.93
CA SER A 30 10.49 -5.73 2.05
C SER A 30 11.32 -4.49 1.70
N GLU A 31 12.21 -4.60 0.71
CA GLU A 31 13.01 -3.50 0.17
C GLU A 31 12.24 -2.56 -0.77
N ARG A 32 10.96 -2.82 -1.08
CA ARG A 32 10.15 -1.88 -1.86
C ARG A 32 10.09 -0.53 -1.18
N ARG A 33 10.23 0.52 -1.98
CA ARG A 33 10.36 1.91 -1.54
C ARG A 33 9.23 2.74 -2.13
N PHE A 34 8.90 3.81 -1.43
CA PHE A 34 8.17 4.89 -2.08
C PHE A 34 9.02 5.42 -3.23
N ASP A 35 8.45 5.46 -4.42
CA ASP A 35 9.13 5.96 -5.62
C ASP A 35 9.53 7.43 -5.44
N GLU A 36 10.77 7.77 -5.77
CA GLU A 36 11.29 9.13 -5.54
C GLU A 36 10.53 10.18 -6.34
N VAL A 37 10.07 9.86 -7.54
CA VAL A 37 9.31 10.79 -8.38
C VAL A 37 7.94 11.02 -7.76
N ALA A 38 7.27 9.97 -7.30
CA ALA A 38 6.00 10.09 -6.58
C ALA A 38 6.14 10.93 -5.30
N VAL A 39 7.19 10.72 -4.51
CA VAL A 39 7.48 11.50 -3.30
C VAL A 39 7.76 12.97 -3.59
N ARG A 40 8.54 13.27 -4.63
CA ARG A 40 8.83 14.66 -5.02
C ARG A 40 7.61 15.39 -5.58
N ALA A 41 6.73 14.67 -6.27
CA ALA A 41 5.50 15.23 -6.82
C ALA A 41 4.40 15.43 -5.77
N ALA A 42 4.44 14.67 -4.68
CA ALA A 42 3.49 14.79 -3.58
C ALA A 42 3.63 16.14 -2.87
N ARG A 43 2.49 16.81 -2.64
CA ARG A 43 2.43 18.03 -1.83
C ARG A 43 2.20 17.69 -0.36
N SER A 44 1.67 16.51 -0.08
CA SER A 44 1.39 16.00 1.25
C SER A 44 1.54 14.48 1.30
N GLY A 45 1.67 13.92 2.52
CA GLY A 45 1.68 12.47 2.71
C GLY A 45 0.40 11.79 2.22
N ALA A 46 -0.73 12.50 2.20
CA ALA A 46 -2.00 11.97 1.68
C ALA A 46 -1.94 11.67 0.17
N ASP A 47 -1.08 12.37 -0.58
CA ASP A 47 -0.91 12.11 -2.03
C ASP A 47 -0.19 10.78 -2.31
N LEU A 48 0.48 10.22 -1.30
CA LEU A 48 1.19 8.93 -1.37
C LEU A 48 0.33 7.75 -0.92
N VAL A 49 -0.91 8.02 -0.50
CA VAL A 49 -1.86 7.03 -0.03
C VAL A 49 -2.99 6.91 -1.04
N GLY A 50 -3.39 5.68 -1.33
CA GLY A 50 -4.54 5.35 -2.15
C GLY A 50 -5.53 4.44 -1.41
N TYR A 51 -6.79 4.59 -1.78
CA TYR A 51 -7.89 3.72 -1.38
C TYR A 51 -8.47 3.17 -2.67
N LEU A 52 -8.21 1.89 -2.97
CA LEU A 52 -8.55 1.28 -4.26
C LEU A 52 -8.05 2.11 -5.46
N ASN A 53 -6.89 2.76 -5.33
CA ASN A 53 -6.32 3.52 -6.42
C ASN A 53 -5.87 2.58 -7.56
N TYR A 54 -6.38 2.86 -8.76
CA TYR A 54 -6.10 2.10 -9.99
C TYR A 54 -5.34 2.91 -11.04
N ILE A 55 -4.89 4.12 -10.70
CA ILE A 55 -4.39 5.10 -11.69
C ILE A 55 -2.96 5.52 -11.36
N HIS A 56 -2.68 5.79 -10.09
CA HIS A 56 -1.38 6.33 -9.69
C HIS A 56 -0.43 5.24 -9.21
N PRO A 57 0.72 4.99 -9.88
CA PRO A 57 1.68 4.00 -9.43
C PRO A 57 2.36 4.40 -8.12
N TYR A 58 2.96 3.42 -7.43
CA TYR A 58 3.85 3.59 -6.29
C TYR A 58 3.23 4.26 -5.05
N ARG A 59 1.90 4.26 -4.93
CA ARG A 59 1.19 4.71 -3.73
C ARG A 59 0.96 3.56 -2.76
N ALA A 60 1.13 3.83 -1.47
CA ALA A 60 0.68 2.90 -0.44
C ALA A 60 -0.84 2.73 -0.55
N GLN A 61 -1.36 1.52 -0.35
CA GLN A 61 -2.79 1.25 -0.38
C GLN A 61 -3.29 0.93 1.01
N ILE A 62 -4.42 1.51 1.39
CA ILE A 62 -5.12 1.17 2.62
C ILE A 62 -6.48 0.58 2.22
N LEU A 63 -6.78 -0.60 2.77
CA LEU A 63 -8.04 -1.29 2.58
C LEU A 63 -8.68 -1.51 3.94
N GLY A 64 -9.66 -0.69 4.30
CA GLY A 64 -10.51 -0.91 5.46
C GLY A 64 -11.80 -1.63 5.09
N GLU A 65 -12.75 -1.67 6.04
CA GLU A 65 -14.04 -2.36 5.88
C GLU A 65 -14.76 -1.99 4.57
N ARG A 66 -14.79 -0.70 4.20
CA ARG A 66 -15.48 -0.21 3.01
C ARG A 66 -14.82 -0.68 1.72
N GLU A 67 -13.49 -0.67 1.66
CA GLU A 67 -12.74 -1.12 0.49
C GLU A 67 -12.86 -2.63 0.32
N ILE A 68 -12.79 -3.38 1.42
CA ILE A 68 -13.00 -4.83 1.41
C ILE A 68 -14.42 -5.15 0.96
N ALA A 69 -15.45 -4.51 1.53
CA ALA A 69 -16.84 -4.69 1.13
C ALA A 69 -17.04 -4.43 -0.37
N TYR A 70 -16.41 -3.40 -0.93
CA TYR A 70 -16.45 -3.14 -2.37
C TYR A 70 -15.77 -4.24 -3.19
N LEU A 71 -14.61 -4.74 -2.75
CA LEU A 71 -13.86 -5.78 -3.47
C LEU A 71 -14.61 -7.12 -3.48
N VAL A 72 -15.23 -7.48 -2.36
CA VAL A 72 -15.93 -8.77 -2.19
C VAL A 72 -17.38 -8.74 -2.67
N ASN A 73 -17.98 -7.56 -2.87
CA ASN A 73 -19.29 -7.41 -3.53
C ASN A 73 -19.19 -7.54 -5.06
N ALA A 74 -18.51 -8.58 -5.52
CA ALA A 74 -18.32 -8.94 -6.91
C ALA A 74 -18.00 -10.44 -7.01
N THR A 75 -17.93 -10.99 -8.22
CA THR A 75 -17.48 -12.38 -8.38
C THR A 75 -16.00 -12.53 -7.99
N PRO A 76 -15.53 -13.75 -7.64
CA PRO A 76 -14.13 -13.99 -7.34
C PRO A 76 -13.17 -13.53 -8.44
N GLU A 77 -13.55 -13.69 -9.71
CA GLU A 77 -12.77 -13.26 -10.87
C GLU A 77 -12.65 -11.74 -10.96
N ASP A 78 -13.73 -11.03 -10.65
CA ASP A 78 -13.77 -9.58 -10.61
C ASP A 78 -12.93 -9.03 -9.45
N CYS A 79 -13.01 -9.65 -8.28
CA CYS A 79 -12.17 -9.32 -7.14
C CYS A 79 -10.69 -9.50 -7.47
N ALA A 80 -10.31 -10.67 -8.01
CA ALA A 80 -8.94 -10.95 -8.44
C ALA A 80 -8.45 -9.95 -9.50
N ARG A 81 -9.29 -9.58 -10.47
CA ARG A 81 -8.95 -8.57 -11.48
C ARG A 81 -8.74 -7.18 -10.87
N ARG A 82 -9.56 -6.77 -9.90
CA ARG A 82 -9.41 -5.48 -9.20
C ARG A 82 -8.13 -5.45 -8.36
N ILE A 83 -7.85 -6.50 -7.61
CA ILE A 83 -6.60 -6.65 -6.86
C ILE A 83 -5.39 -6.63 -7.82
N SER A 84 -5.47 -7.34 -8.94
CA SER A 84 -4.42 -7.35 -9.97
C SER A 84 -4.08 -5.94 -10.45
N ARG A 85 -5.08 -5.10 -10.74
CA ARG A 85 -4.87 -3.70 -11.14
C ARG A 85 -4.15 -2.88 -10.07
N ILE A 86 -4.36 -3.18 -8.79
CA ILE A 86 -3.67 -2.51 -7.68
C ILE A 86 -2.22 -2.99 -7.61
N VAL A 87 -1.96 -4.29 -7.62
CA VAL A 87 -0.60 -4.81 -7.43
C VAL A 87 0.32 -4.54 -8.62
N THR A 88 -0.21 -4.42 -9.84
CA THR A 88 0.54 -4.03 -11.04
C THR A 88 1.03 -2.58 -11.00
N LEU A 89 0.44 -1.73 -10.16
CA LEU A 89 0.92 -0.37 -9.91
C LEU A 89 2.10 -0.32 -8.92
N GLU A 90 2.60 -1.48 -8.52
CA GLU A 90 3.75 -1.67 -7.63
C GLU A 90 3.67 -0.82 -6.35
N PRO A 91 2.55 -0.90 -5.59
CA PRO A 91 2.45 -0.21 -4.32
C PRO A 91 3.58 -0.67 -3.39
N PRO A 92 4.21 0.26 -2.64
CA PRO A 92 5.24 -0.10 -1.67
C PRO A 92 4.68 -0.99 -0.56
N VAL A 93 3.45 -0.72 -0.12
CA VAL A 93 2.73 -1.50 0.89
C VAL A 93 1.23 -1.56 0.57
N LEU A 94 0.58 -2.68 0.93
CA LEU A 94 -0.88 -2.76 1.07
C LEU A 94 -1.17 -3.04 2.55
N VAL A 95 -1.93 -2.15 3.18
CA VAL A 95 -2.37 -2.29 4.57
C VAL A 95 -3.82 -2.75 4.57
N LEU A 96 -4.06 -3.92 5.16
CA LEU A 96 -5.40 -4.37 5.53
C LEU A 96 -5.69 -3.81 6.92
N ALA A 97 -6.73 -2.98 7.03
CA ALA A 97 -7.17 -2.40 8.28
C ALA A 97 -8.50 -3.02 8.71
N ASP A 98 -8.64 -3.19 10.02
CA ASP A 98 -9.85 -3.70 10.67
C ASP A 98 -10.97 -2.65 10.72
#